data_AF-A0A0N9E6M0-F1
#
_entry.id   AF-A0A0N9E6M0-F1
#
_cell.length_a   1.000
_cell.length_b   1.000
_cell.length_c   1.000
_cell.angle_alpha   90.00
_cell.angle_beta   90.00
_cell.angle_gamma   90.00
#
_symmetry.space_group_name_H-M   'P 1'
#
loop_
_entity.id
_entity.type
_entity.pdbx_description
1 polymer ?
#
loop_
_entity_poly.entity_id
_entity_poly.type
_entity_poly.pdbx_seq_one_letter_code
_entity_poly.pdbx_strand_id
1 'polypeptide(L)'
;AAITCGQVVSKLTNCLSYLRSGGTVSTACCNGVTSLNKMANSTSDRQAACNCLKSAYKSISGIKLQYSQSLAGKCGVNLPYKISPDIDCSKVK
;
A
#
# COMPACT_ATOMS: atom_id res chain seq x y z
N ALA A 1 -13.71 7.09 -10.38
CA ALA A 1 -12.44 7.66 -10.90
C ALA A 1 -11.37 6.62 -10.70
N ALA A 2 -10.59 6.29 -11.73
CA ALA A 2 -9.52 5.30 -11.61
C ALA A 2 -8.41 5.83 -10.68
N ILE A 3 -7.98 5.01 -9.73
CA ILE A 3 -6.85 5.34 -8.85
C ILE A 3 -5.58 5.50 -9.68
N THR A 4 -4.85 6.60 -9.46
CA THR A 4 -3.54 6.83 -10.11
C THR A 4 -2.38 6.48 -9.19
N CYS A 5 -1.22 6.13 -9.77
CA CYS A 5 -0.05 5.81 -8.98
C CYS A 5 0.49 7.00 -8.18
N GLY A 6 0.33 8.23 -8.69
CA GLY A 6 0.66 9.44 -7.94
C GLY A 6 -0.16 9.58 -6.66
N GLN A 7 -1.46 9.24 -6.72
CA GLN A 7 -2.31 9.20 -5.52
C GLN A 7 -1.84 8.13 -4.54
N VAL A 8 -1.55 6.92 -5.02
CA VAL A 8 -1.07 5.81 -4.17
C VAL A 8 0.21 6.19 -3.42
N VAL A 9 1.21 6.71 -4.15
CA VAL A 9 2.50 7.11 -3.56
C VAL A 9 2.30 8.25 -2.57
N SER A 10 1.51 9.27 -2.92
CA SER A 10 1.23 10.42 -2.04
C SER A 10 0.59 10.00 -0.71
N LYS A 11 -0.33 9.02 -0.72
CA LYS A 11 -0.95 8.50 0.51
C LYS A 11 0.04 7.72 1.38
N LEU A 12 1.12 7.19 0.81
CA LEU A 12 2.09 6.33 1.51
C LEU A 12 3.41 7.03 1.84
N THR A 13 3.59 8.29 1.47
CA THR A 13 4.81 9.06 1.79
C THR A 13 5.13 9.04 3.28
N ASN A 14 4.11 9.22 4.13
CA ASN A 14 4.26 9.19 5.60
C ASN A 14 4.56 7.78 6.16
N CYS A 15 4.45 6.73 5.33
CA CYS A 15 4.73 5.35 5.71
C CYS A 15 6.18 4.94 5.42
N LEU A 16 6.94 5.72 4.66
CA LEU A 16 8.27 5.32 4.17
C LEU A 16 9.25 4.96 5.27
N SER A 17 9.25 5.69 6.39
CA SER A 17 10.09 5.38 7.54
C SER A 17 9.80 3.98 8.09
N TYR A 18 8.53 3.67 8.32
CA TYR A 18 8.09 2.35 8.77
C TYR A 18 8.38 1.26 7.74
N LEU A 19 8.11 1.53 6.46
CA LEU A 19 8.33 0.58 5.37
C LEU A 19 9.81 0.20 5.21
N ARG A 20 10.75 1.05 5.61
CA ARG A 20 12.20 0.81 5.54
C ARG A 20 12.80 0.24 6.83
N SER A 21 12.36 0.76 7.98
CA SER A 21 13.03 0.53 9.26
C SER A 21 12.13 -0.08 10.34
N GLY A 22 10.83 -0.19 10.10
CA GLY A 22 9.86 -0.71 11.07
C GLY A 22 9.55 0.31 12.16
N GLY A 23 9.22 -0.18 13.36
CA GLY A 23 8.84 0.64 14.51
C GLY A 23 7.35 1.02 14.55
N THR A 24 7.07 2.22 15.05
CA THR A 24 5.69 2.73 15.18
C THR A 24 5.19 3.30 13.86
N VAL A 25 3.97 2.95 13.48
CA VAL A 25 3.30 3.54 12.32
C VAL A 25 2.65 4.85 12.76
N SER A 26 2.95 5.95 12.07
CA SER A 26 2.35 7.24 12.37
C SER A 26 0.85 7.27 12.04
N THR A 27 0.08 8.08 12.76
CA THR A 27 -1.34 8.31 12.44
C THR A 27 -1.52 8.81 11.01
N ALA A 28 -0.62 9.66 10.53
CA ALA A 28 -0.65 10.16 9.15
C ALA A 28 -0.47 9.03 8.11
N CYS A 29 0.41 8.06 8.38
CA CYS A 29 0.55 6.88 7.55
C CYS A 29 -0.73 6.04 7.54
N CYS A 30 -1.31 5.74 8.71
CA CYS A 30 -2.53 4.95 8.77
C CYS A 30 -3.74 5.64 8.14
N ASN A 31 -3.85 6.96 8.26
CA ASN A 31 -4.86 7.73 7.54
C ASN A 31 -4.70 7.58 6.01
N GLY A 32 -3.46 7.57 5.53
CA GLY A 32 -3.14 7.31 4.13
C GLY A 32 -3.56 5.92 3.66
N VAL A 33 -3.20 4.88 4.42
CA VAL A 33 -3.56 3.48 4.14
C VAL A 33 -5.08 3.29 4.14
N THR A 34 -5.78 3.82 5.15
CA THR A 34 -7.24 3.76 5.23
C THR A 34 -7.91 4.52 4.10
N SER A 35 -7.39 5.70 3.73
CA SER A 35 -7.88 6.46 2.59
C SER A 35 -7.70 5.70 1.28
N LEU A 36 -6.55 5.05 1.07
CA LEU A 36 -6.29 4.24 -0.11
C LEU A 36 -7.29 3.08 -0.21
N ASN A 37 -7.52 2.39 0.91
CA ASN A 37 -8.49 1.30 0.98
C ASN A 37 -9.91 1.76 0.66
N LYS A 38 -10.32 2.92 1.19
CA LYS A 38 -11.62 3.54 0.88
C LYS A 38 -11.73 4.05 -0.56
N MET A 39 -10.62 4.31 -1.25
CA MET A 39 -10.65 4.64 -2.67
C MET A 39 -10.77 3.37 -3.52
N ALA A 40 -10.16 2.26 -3.08
CA ALA A 40 -10.11 1.00 -3.80
C ALA A 40 -11.36 0.13 -3.57
N ASN A 41 -12.55 0.69 -3.83
CA ASN A 41 -13.83 0.03 -3.57
C ASN A 41 -14.21 -1.00 -4.65
N SER A 42 -13.77 -0.82 -5.89
CA SER A 42 -13.98 -1.79 -6.96
C SER A 42 -12.78 -2.71 -7.15
N THR A 43 -12.99 -3.89 -7.74
CA THR A 43 -11.89 -4.79 -8.12
C THR A 43 -10.92 -4.08 -9.06
N SER A 44 -11.41 -3.33 -10.06
CA SER A 44 -10.56 -2.56 -10.96
C SER A 44 -9.68 -1.55 -10.22
N ASP A 45 -10.23 -0.83 -9.24
CA ASP A 45 -9.46 0.13 -8.44
C ASP A 45 -8.43 -0.58 -7.55
N ARG A 46 -8.77 -1.74 -6.97
CA ARG A 46 -7.81 -2.55 -6.20
C ARG A 46 -6.66 -3.06 -7.07
N GLN A 47 -6.96 -3.49 -8.29
CA GLN A 47 -5.94 -3.93 -9.26
C GLN A 47 -5.05 -2.76 -9.68
N ALA A 48 -5.63 -1.57 -9.94
CA ALA A 48 -4.88 -0.37 -10.25
C ALA A 48 -3.96 0.05 -9.08
N ALA A 49 -4.49 0.11 -7.86
CA ALA A 49 -3.71 0.41 -6.67
C ALA A 49 -2.58 -0.61 -6.45
N CYS A 50 -2.87 -1.91 -6.63
CA CYS A 50 -1.88 -2.98 -6.55
C CYS A 50 -0.74 -2.77 -7.54
N ASN A 51 -1.04 -2.49 -8.82
CA ASN A 51 -0.02 -2.26 -9.84
C ASN A 51 0.84 -1.04 -9.50
N CYS A 52 0.23 0.01 -8.94
CA CYS A 52 0.96 1.17 -8.46
C CYS A 52 1.87 0.86 -7.28
N LEU A 53 1.42 0.08 -6.30
CA LEU A 53 2.22 -0.37 -5.16
C LEU A 53 3.42 -1.22 -5.62
N LYS A 54 3.19 -2.12 -6.59
CA LYS A 54 4.23 -2.95 -7.19
C LYS A 54 5.30 -2.11 -7.89
N SER A 55 4.88 -1.10 -8.64
CA SER A 55 5.81 -0.15 -9.27
C SER A 55 6.56 0.70 -8.24
N ALA A 56 5.87 1.21 -7.22
CA ALA A 56 6.48 1.97 -6.14
C ALA A 56 7.55 1.15 -5.39
N TYR A 57 7.32 -0.15 -5.22
CA TYR A 57 8.30 -1.09 -4.67
C TYR A 57 9.62 -1.10 -5.44
N LYS A 58 9.56 -1.00 -6.78
CA LYS A 58 10.74 -0.97 -7.66
C LYS A 58 11.41 0.40 -7.66
N SER A 59 10.63 1.47 -7.59
CA SER A 59 11.14 2.85 -7.62
C SER A 59 11.70 3.33 -6.28
N ILE A 60 11.21 2.78 -5.16
CA ILE A 60 11.57 3.24 -3.82
C ILE A 60 12.51 2.23 -3.17
N SER A 61 13.79 2.60 -3.11
CA SER A 61 14.80 1.76 -2.48
C SER A 61 14.57 1.58 -0.97
N GLY A 62 14.95 0.40 -0.47
CA GLY A 62 15.01 0.07 0.95
C GLY A 62 13.69 -0.39 1.59
N ILE A 63 12.59 -0.49 0.84
CA ILE A 63 11.33 -1.04 1.38
C ILE A 63 11.52 -2.52 1.73
N LYS A 64 11.22 -2.90 2.98
CA LYS A 64 11.31 -4.28 3.46
C LYS A 64 9.94 -4.97 3.40
N LEU A 65 9.92 -6.17 2.83
CA LEU A 65 8.70 -6.97 2.62
C LEU A 65 7.90 -7.20 3.91
N GLN A 66 8.59 -7.51 5.01
CA GLN A 66 7.94 -7.77 6.30
C GLN A 66 7.09 -6.58 6.78
N TYR A 67 7.55 -5.34 6.56
CA TYR A 67 6.85 -4.14 7.03
C TYR A 67 5.70 -3.75 6.12
N SER A 68 5.83 -3.94 4.80
CA SER A 68 4.71 -3.70 3.89
C SER A 68 3.55 -4.66 4.15
N GLN A 69 3.84 -5.92 4.44
CA GLN A 69 2.84 -6.95 4.76
C GLN A 69 2.12 -6.68 6.08
N SER A 70 2.81 -6.12 7.09
CA SER A 70 2.19 -5.80 8.38
C SER A 70 1.54 -4.42 8.45
N LEU A 71 1.84 -3.51 7.52
CA LEU A 71 1.39 -2.12 7.59
C LEU A 71 -0.14 -1.99 7.64
N ALA A 72 -0.86 -2.68 6.75
CA ALA A 72 -2.31 -2.61 6.67
C ALA A 72 -2.97 -3.04 8.00
N GLY A 73 -2.57 -4.19 8.52
CA GLY A 73 -3.08 -4.71 9.79
C GLY A 73 -2.76 -3.78 10.98
N LYS A 74 -1.56 -3.19 11.02
CA LYS A 74 -1.20 -2.19 12.05
C LYS A 74 -2.04 -0.93 11.99
N CYS A 75 -2.60 -0.61 10.82
CA CYS A 75 -3.51 0.52 10.63
C CYS A 75 -4.99 0.14 10.77
N GLY A 76 -5.31 -1.08 11.22
CA GLY A 76 -6.69 -1.57 11.35
C GLY A 76 -7.36 -1.84 10.01
N VAL A 77 -6.60 -1.92 8.91
CA VAL A 77 -7.10 -2.24 7.58
C VAL A 77 -6.88 -3.73 7.31
N ASN A 78 -7.98 -4.45 7.12
CA ASN A 78 -7.93 -5.86 6.75
C ASN A 78 -7.95 -5.99 5.22
N LEU A 79 -6.87 -6.53 4.65
CA LEU A 79 -6.78 -6.83 3.22
C LEU A 79 -6.79 -8.35 3.03
N PRO A 80 -7.61 -8.90 2.11
CA PRO A 80 -7.64 -10.34 1.84
C PRO A 80 -6.44 -10.82 1.00
N TYR A 81 -5.41 -9.99 0.83
CA TYR A 81 -4.21 -10.26 0.06
C TYR A 81 -2.99 -9.62 0.72
N LYS A 82 -1.80 -10.15 0.44
CA LYS A 82 -0.53 -9.63 0.93
C LYS A 82 0.14 -8.79 -0.15
N ILE A 83 0.50 -7.55 0.18
CA ILE A 83 1.33 -6.73 -0.71
C ILE A 83 2.75 -7.30 -0.75
N SER A 84 3.26 -7.51 -1.96
CA SER A 84 4.63 -7.92 -2.21
C SER A 84 5.09 -7.36 -3.56
N PRO A 85 6.41 -7.27 -3.81
CA PRO A 85 6.92 -6.86 -5.12
C PRO A 85 6.53 -7.83 -6.24
N ASP A 86 6.24 -9.09 -5.92
CA ASP A 86 5.89 -10.15 -6.86
C ASP A 86 4.39 -10.48 -6.90
N ILE A 87 3.55 -9.68 -6.24
CA ILE A 87 2.10 -9.89 -6.23
C ILE A 87 1.55 -9.91 -7.67
N ASP A 88 0.67 -10.87 -7.92
CA ASP A 88 -0.13 -10.93 -9.15
C ASP A 88 -1.37 -10.06 -8.95
N CYS A 89 -1.28 -8.82 -9.41
CA CYS A 89 -2.36 -7.84 -9.26
C CYS A 89 -3.65 -8.25 -9.99
N SER A 90 -3.59 -9.13 -11.00
CA SER A 90 -4.81 -9.60 -11.69
C SER A 90 -5.71 -10.45 -10.80
N LYS A 91 -5.15 -11.06 -9.75
CA LYS A 91 -5.87 -11.92 -8.79
C LYS A 91 -6.41 -11.16 -7.59
N VAL A 92 -6.11 -9.87 -7.47
CA VAL A 92 -6.66 -9.01 -6.42
C VAL A 92 -8.15 -8.81 -6.72
N LYS A 93 -8.99 -9.19 -5.76
CA LYS A 93 -10.45 -9.13 -5.87
C LYS A 93 -11.03 -8.04 -5.02
#